data_AF-A0A964RQ94-F1
#
_entry.id   AF-A0A964RQ94-F1
#
_cell.length_a   1.000
_cell.length_b   1.000
_cell.length_c   1.000
_cell.angle_alpha   90.00
_cell.angle_beta   90.00
_cell.angle_gamma   90.00
#
_symmetry.space_group_name_H-M   'P 1'
#
loop_
_entity.id
_entity.type
_entity.pdbx_description
1 polymer ?
#
loop_
_entity_poly.entity_id
_entity_poly.type
_entity_poly.pdbx_seq_one_letter_code
_entity_poly.pdbx_strand_id
1 'polypeptide(L)'
;MKTWEAKLYIKTYYNFKEEINIDGVRLYYDDGCGSNFAIINLESKSIDEAERTAIAEVSTIMKVLRYTLDSTFECTIFSVNETTEGQKLKEGFTDLDTTMKVVKDFPVDKVNEIKDLLHKYYVADEIGKKAFNYFVDGFNIKDHGDEAFLNFFKSIEIVSNKYLGQAKIEKANETSEEINKLLSKLQKAIEVMNIKKINGISKQLYSLGFIEAKRKLKIALKNLGLDEYEKQINDLPDLRKNVAHGMIEYEPITFEQMTICKDIAKKVILKYLEKNQIDNKI
;
A
#
# COMPACT_ATOMS: atom_id res chain seq x y z
N MET A 1 -23.42 -27.83 1.66
CA MET A 1 -22.93 -26.46 1.45
C MET A 1 -24.15 -25.62 1.09
N LYS A 2 -24.31 -24.41 1.63
CA LYS A 2 -25.46 -23.54 1.34
C LYS A 2 -25.00 -22.41 0.42
N THR A 3 -25.87 -21.96 -0.48
CA THR A 3 -25.59 -20.80 -1.34
C THR A 3 -26.17 -19.54 -0.70
N TRP A 4 -25.42 -18.46 -0.76
CA TRP A 4 -25.76 -17.18 -0.16
C TRP A 4 -25.57 -16.07 -1.18
N GLU A 5 -26.53 -15.14 -1.24
CA GLU A 5 -26.38 -13.86 -1.91
C GLU A 5 -26.12 -12.80 -0.84
N ALA A 6 -24.95 -12.15 -0.91
CA ALA A 6 -24.62 -11.03 -0.05
C ALA A 6 -24.71 -9.72 -0.86
N LYS A 7 -25.54 -8.79 -0.38
CA LYS A 7 -25.65 -7.42 -0.88
C LYS A 7 -24.91 -6.50 0.09
N LEU A 8 -23.98 -5.71 -0.43
CA LEU A 8 -23.22 -4.72 0.34
C LEU A 8 -23.51 -3.33 -0.19
N TYR A 9 -23.72 -2.38 0.72
CA TYR A 9 -23.80 -0.97 0.39
C TYR A 9 -22.39 -0.42 0.17
N ILE A 10 -22.21 0.42 -0.87
CA ILE A 10 -20.92 1.02 -1.21
C ILE A 10 -21.01 2.53 -1.02
N LYS A 11 -20.16 3.05 -0.14
CA LYS A 11 -19.96 4.47 0.08
C LYS A 11 -18.77 4.96 -0.74
N THR A 12 -19.05 5.82 -1.72
CA THR A 12 -18.07 6.35 -2.67
C THR A 12 -18.56 7.66 -3.31
N TYR A 13 -17.66 8.39 -3.96
CA TYR A 13 -17.97 9.59 -4.75
C TYR A 13 -18.40 9.28 -6.19
N TYR A 14 -18.40 8.00 -6.59
CA TYR A 14 -18.75 7.54 -7.95
C TYR A 14 -20.14 6.88 -8.02
N ASN A 15 -20.80 6.95 -9.18
CA ASN A 15 -22.04 6.25 -9.50
C ASN A 15 -21.78 5.12 -10.50
N PHE A 16 -22.18 3.90 -10.16
CA PHE A 16 -22.15 2.76 -11.07
C PHE A 16 -23.44 2.72 -11.93
N LYS A 17 -23.60 3.70 -12.83
CA LYS A 17 -24.80 3.80 -13.72
C LYS A 17 -24.96 2.59 -14.63
N GLU A 18 -23.84 2.05 -15.09
CA GLU A 18 -23.80 0.78 -15.81
C GLU A 18 -23.42 -0.32 -14.82
N GLU A 19 -24.02 -1.51 -14.97
CA GLU A 19 -23.66 -2.66 -14.16
C GLU A 19 -22.25 -3.14 -14.53
N ILE A 20 -21.39 -3.28 -13.52
CA ILE A 20 -19.99 -3.69 -13.70
C ILE A 20 -19.77 -5.01 -12.98
N ASN A 21 -19.16 -5.97 -13.66
CA ASN A 21 -18.74 -7.23 -13.04
C ASN A 21 -17.21 -7.30 -12.89
N ILE A 22 -16.75 -7.48 -11.64
CA ILE A 22 -15.34 -7.65 -11.28
C ILE A 22 -15.22 -8.92 -10.44
N ASP A 23 -14.60 -9.95 -10.99
CA ASP A 23 -14.31 -11.22 -10.31
C ASP A 23 -15.54 -11.86 -9.63
N GLY A 24 -16.68 -11.87 -10.33
CA GLY A 24 -17.94 -12.41 -9.80
C GLY A 24 -18.73 -11.45 -8.90
N VAL A 25 -18.17 -10.28 -8.57
CA VAL A 25 -18.87 -9.22 -7.83
C VAL A 25 -19.52 -8.24 -8.82
N ARG A 26 -20.83 -8.05 -8.63
CA ARG A 26 -21.67 -7.18 -9.45
C ARG A 26 -21.87 -5.84 -8.76
N LEU A 27 -21.37 -4.76 -9.36
CA LEU A 27 -21.45 -3.39 -8.87
C LEU A 27 -22.50 -2.61 -9.67
N TYR A 28 -23.42 -1.92 -9.01
CA TYR A 28 -24.48 -1.16 -9.67
C TYR A 28 -25.02 -0.04 -8.79
N TYR A 29 -25.72 0.91 -9.41
CA TYR A 29 -26.50 1.94 -8.76
C TYR A 29 -27.98 1.55 -8.73
N ASP A 30 -28.62 1.67 -7.58
CA ASP A 30 -30.04 1.42 -7.37
C ASP A 30 -30.79 2.77 -7.31
N ASP A 31 -31.50 3.09 -8.40
CA ASP A 31 -32.30 4.34 -8.51
C ASP A 31 -33.40 4.45 -7.43
N GLY A 32 -33.91 3.32 -6.93
CA GLY A 32 -35.02 3.29 -5.97
C GLY A 32 -34.62 3.83 -4.59
N CYS A 33 -33.37 3.64 -4.19
CA CYS A 33 -32.80 4.15 -2.94
C CYS A 33 -31.62 5.12 -3.15
N GLY A 34 -31.33 5.46 -4.40
CA GLY A 34 -30.32 6.43 -4.80
C GLY A 34 -28.90 6.07 -4.35
N SER A 35 -28.56 4.78 -4.32
CA SER A 35 -27.37 4.26 -3.64
C SER A 35 -26.60 3.21 -4.46
N ASN A 36 -25.29 3.10 -4.24
CA ASN A 36 -24.45 2.08 -4.88
C ASN A 36 -24.42 0.78 -4.07
N PHE A 37 -24.42 -0.36 -4.77
CA PHE A 37 -24.33 -1.69 -4.15
C PHE A 37 -23.35 -2.61 -4.87
N ALA A 38 -22.81 -3.57 -4.11
CA ALA A 38 -22.17 -4.78 -4.61
C ALA A 38 -23.07 -5.98 -4.30
N ILE A 39 -23.17 -6.93 -5.24
CA ILE A 39 -23.74 -8.26 -4.99
C ILE A 39 -22.67 -9.30 -5.30
N ILE A 40 -22.55 -10.27 -4.40
CA ILE A 40 -21.70 -11.44 -4.56
C ILE A 40 -22.45 -12.70 -4.14
N ASN A 41 -22.30 -13.76 -4.92
CA ASN A 41 -22.84 -15.09 -4.61
C ASN A 41 -21.70 -15.99 -4.12
N LEU A 42 -21.91 -16.67 -2.99
CA LEU A 42 -20.89 -17.48 -2.33
C LEU A 42 -21.48 -18.74 -1.69
N GLU A 43 -20.62 -19.74 -1.54
CA GLU A 43 -20.94 -20.99 -0.87
C GLU A 43 -20.33 -21.03 0.53
N SER A 44 -21.15 -21.28 1.54
CA SER A 44 -20.73 -21.22 2.95
C SER A 44 -21.54 -22.16 3.83
N LYS A 45 -21.02 -22.51 5.02
CA LYS A 45 -21.72 -23.37 5.98
C LYS A 45 -22.70 -22.59 6.86
N SER A 46 -22.49 -21.28 7.04
CA SER A 46 -23.35 -20.41 7.86
C SER A 46 -23.44 -18.99 7.31
N ILE A 47 -24.43 -18.24 7.80
CA ILE A 47 -24.60 -16.81 7.51
C ILE A 47 -23.37 -16.00 7.96
N ASP A 48 -22.84 -16.25 9.17
CA ASP A 48 -21.66 -15.54 9.68
C ASP A 48 -20.38 -15.80 8.86
N GLU A 49 -20.23 -17.00 8.31
CA GLU A 49 -19.12 -17.33 7.39
C GLU A 49 -19.34 -16.68 6.01
N ALA A 50 -20.59 -16.59 5.55
CA ALA A 50 -20.93 -15.90 4.31
C ALA A 50 -20.67 -14.38 4.42
N GLU A 51 -21.13 -13.75 5.49
CA GLU A 51 -20.91 -12.32 5.76
C GLU A 51 -19.42 -11.97 5.79
N ARG A 52 -18.61 -12.73 6.54
CA ARG A 52 -17.17 -12.48 6.64
C ARG A 52 -16.46 -12.64 5.30
N THR A 53 -16.82 -13.65 4.52
CA THR A 53 -16.23 -13.91 3.20
C THR A 53 -16.62 -12.81 2.22
N ALA A 54 -17.91 -12.45 2.17
CA ALA A 54 -18.42 -11.38 1.31
C ALA A 54 -17.75 -10.03 1.62
N ILE A 55 -17.63 -9.66 2.90
CA ILE A 55 -16.94 -8.43 3.31
C ILE A 55 -15.46 -8.49 2.89
N ALA A 56 -14.76 -9.61 3.10
CA ALA A 56 -13.35 -9.73 2.76
C ALA A 56 -13.08 -9.60 1.24
N GLU A 57 -13.87 -10.29 0.42
CA GLU A 57 -13.73 -10.26 -1.04
C GLU A 57 -14.09 -8.90 -1.62
N VAL A 58 -15.25 -8.35 -1.26
CA VAL A 58 -15.68 -7.03 -1.74
C VAL A 58 -14.77 -5.92 -1.22
N SER A 59 -14.30 -5.99 0.04
CA SER A 59 -13.33 -5.02 0.56
C SER A 59 -12.02 -5.04 -0.22
N THR A 60 -11.58 -6.21 -0.70
CA THR A 60 -10.38 -6.32 -1.53
C THR A 60 -10.58 -5.58 -2.85
N ILE A 61 -11.73 -5.75 -3.51
CA ILE A 61 -12.09 -4.99 -4.72
C ILE A 61 -12.14 -3.49 -4.41
N MET A 62 -12.75 -3.08 -3.30
CA MET A 62 -12.80 -1.66 -2.90
C MET A 62 -11.40 -1.05 -2.71
N LYS A 63 -10.45 -1.80 -2.15
CA LYS A 63 -9.04 -1.37 -2.03
C LYS A 63 -8.40 -1.15 -3.40
N VAL A 64 -8.66 -2.03 -4.37
CA VAL A 64 -8.16 -1.91 -5.75
C VAL A 64 -8.81 -0.74 -6.49
N LEU A 65 -10.11 -0.55 -6.34
CA LEU A 65 -10.82 0.62 -6.88
C LEU A 65 -10.24 1.92 -6.32
N ARG A 66 -10.02 1.98 -5.01
CA ARG A 66 -9.40 3.13 -4.35
C ARG A 66 -8.00 3.42 -4.87
N TYR A 67 -7.17 2.39 -4.99
CA TYR A 67 -5.83 2.54 -5.55
C TYR A 67 -5.88 3.09 -6.97
N THR A 68 -6.78 2.56 -7.80
CA THR A 68 -6.84 2.92 -9.23
C THR A 68 -7.36 4.36 -9.41
N LEU A 69 -8.45 4.69 -8.70
CA LEU A 69 -9.21 5.92 -8.89
C LEU A 69 -8.85 7.06 -7.93
N ASP A 70 -7.88 6.83 -7.02
CA ASP A 70 -7.44 7.76 -5.99
C ASP A 70 -8.62 8.36 -5.19
N SER A 71 -9.59 7.52 -4.84
CA SER A 71 -10.85 7.93 -4.20
C SER A 71 -11.27 6.95 -3.12
N THR A 72 -11.98 7.42 -2.11
CA THR A 72 -12.52 6.58 -1.06
C THR A 72 -13.60 5.64 -1.60
N PHE A 73 -13.47 4.37 -1.24
CA PHE A 73 -14.48 3.32 -1.37
C PHE A 73 -14.54 2.60 -0.03
N GLU A 74 -15.73 2.55 0.56
CA GLU A 74 -16.04 1.82 1.79
C GLU A 74 -17.25 0.94 1.50
N CYS A 75 -17.29 -0.26 2.10
CA CYS A 75 -18.43 -1.15 1.97
C CYS A 75 -18.89 -1.68 3.31
N THR A 76 -20.20 -1.80 3.47
CA THR A 76 -20.84 -2.39 4.64
C THR A 76 -21.85 -3.43 4.19
N ILE A 77 -22.00 -4.51 4.95
CA ILE A 77 -23.01 -5.51 4.66
C ILE A 77 -24.40 -4.87 4.77
N PHE A 78 -25.24 -5.08 3.76
CA PHE A 78 -26.62 -4.60 3.76
C PHE A 78 -27.56 -5.76 4.07
N SER A 79 -27.41 -6.86 3.33
CA SER A 79 -28.16 -8.08 3.57
C SER A 79 -27.40 -9.32 3.14
N VAL A 80 -27.65 -10.44 3.82
CA VAL A 80 -27.20 -11.77 3.39
C VAL A 80 -28.39 -12.72 3.40
N ASN A 81 -28.64 -13.33 2.25
CA ASN A 81 -29.82 -14.14 1.99
C ASN A 81 -29.40 -15.54 1.57
N GLU A 82 -29.93 -16.57 2.23
CA GLU A 82 -29.75 -17.95 1.76
C GLU A 82 -30.59 -18.17 0.49
N THR A 83 -29.93 -18.63 -0.58
CA THR A 83 -30.54 -18.88 -1.90
C THR A 83 -30.57 -20.37 -2.26
N THR A 84 -30.28 -21.25 -1.29
CA THR A 84 -30.34 -22.71 -1.48
C THR A 84 -31.75 -23.11 -1.92
N GLU A 85 -31.88 -23.90 -3.00
CA GLU A 85 -33.17 -24.33 -3.53
C GLU A 85 -34.06 -24.96 -2.43
N GLY A 86 -35.29 -24.44 -2.30
CA GLY A 86 -36.34 -25.01 -1.44
C GLY A 86 -36.39 -24.55 0.02
N GLN A 87 -35.57 -23.58 0.46
CA GLN A 87 -35.65 -23.02 1.83
C GLN A 87 -36.10 -21.55 1.87
N LYS A 88 -36.76 -21.17 2.97
CA LYS A 88 -37.21 -19.79 3.23
C LYS A 88 -36.02 -18.85 3.41
N LEU A 89 -36.13 -17.64 2.84
CA LEU A 89 -35.23 -16.51 3.07
C LEU A 89 -35.03 -16.28 4.57
N LYS A 90 -33.77 -16.30 5.02
CA LYS A 90 -33.36 -15.78 6.33
C LYS A 90 -32.59 -14.49 6.07
N GLU A 91 -33.19 -13.37 6.46
CA GLU A 91 -32.66 -12.03 6.25
C GLU A 91 -31.87 -11.57 7.48
N GLY A 92 -30.66 -11.06 7.27
CA GLY A 92 -29.95 -10.21 8.22
C GLY A 92 -29.94 -8.78 7.67
N PHE A 93 -30.35 -7.79 8.47
CA PHE A 93 -30.36 -6.38 8.08
C PHE A 93 -29.46 -5.58 9.00
N THR A 94 -28.72 -4.62 8.44
CA THR A 94 -27.96 -3.62 9.21
C THR A 94 -28.47 -2.24 8.87
N ASP A 95 -28.77 -1.41 9.88
CA ASP A 95 -29.16 -0.01 9.70
C ASP A 95 -28.04 0.78 9.02
N LEU A 96 -28.38 1.50 7.95
CA LEU A 96 -27.45 2.34 7.19
C LEU A 96 -27.53 3.79 7.67
N ASP A 97 -26.38 4.39 7.98
CA ASP A 97 -26.26 5.84 8.13
C ASP A 97 -26.09 6.48 6.74
N THR A 98 -27.20 6.92 6.16
CA THR A 98 -27.28 7.41 4.78
C THR A 98 -26.99 8.91 4.70
N THR A 99 -25.71 9.29 4.68
CA THR A 99 -25.33 10.63 4.23
C THR A 99 -24.00 10.63 3.46
N MET A 100 -24.06 10.36 2.16
CA MET A 100 -23.06 10.86 1.19
C MET A 100 -23.75 11.22 -0.12
N LYS A 101 -23.54 12.45 -0.60
CA LYS A 101 -23.99 12.88 -1.93
C LYS A 101 -22.97 12.40 -2.97
N VAL A 102 -23.42 11.60 -3.94
CA VAL A 102 -22.59 11.13 -5.05
C VAL A 102 -22.27 12.30 -6.00
N VAL A 103 -21.07 12.29 -6.61
CA VAL A 103 -20.54 13.46 -7.33
C VAL A 103 -20.19 13.18 -8.79
N LYS A 104 -19.81 11.94 -9.18
CA LYS A 104 -19.29 11.63 -10.53
C LYS A 104 -19.74 10.25 -11.04
N ASP A 105 -19.73 10.06 -12.36
CA ASP A 105 -19.96 8.75 -12.97
C ASP A 105 -18.70 7.87 -12.90
N PHE A 106 -18.88 6.57 -12.70
CA PHE A 106 -17.77 5.62 -12.67
C PHE A 106 -17.10 5.50 -14.05
N PRO A 107 -15.76 5.55 -14.15
CA PRO A 107 -15.05 5.43 -15.42
C PRO A 107 -14.97 3.96 -15.88
N VAL A 108 -15.93 3.53 -16.70
CA VAL A 108 -16.05 2.14 -17.18
C VAL A 108 -14.81 1.70 -17.99
N ASP A 109 -14.12 2.63 -18.64
CA ASP A 109 -12.87 2.38 -19.36
C ASP A 109 -11.73 1.86 -18.45
N LYS A 110 -11.82 2.11 -17.14
CA LYS A 110 -10.85 1.64 -16.14
C LYS A 110 -11.07 0.21 -15.64
N VAL A 111 -12.17 -0.45 -16.01
CA VAL A 111 -12.51 -1.79 -15.48
C VAL A 111 -11.44 -2.83 -15.77
N ASN A 112 -10.83 -2.81 -16.96
CA ASN A 112 -9.76 -3.76 -17.31
C ASN A 112 -8.48 -3.52 -16.50
N GLU A 113 -8.13 -2.25 -16.26
CA GLU A 113 -7.00 -1.88 -15.39
C GLU A 113 -7.22 -2.38 -13.95
N ILE A 114 -8.45 -2.23 -13.44
CA ILE A 114 -8.85 -2.70 -12.11
C ILE A 114 -8.74 -4.23 -12.02
N LYS A 115 -9.22 -4.97 -13.03
CA LYS A 115 -9.13 -6.43 -13.06
C LYS A 115 -7.68 -6.92 -13.11
N ASP A 116 -6.84 -6.29 -13.93
CA ASP A 116 -5.41 -6.61 -14.00
C ASP A 116 -4.71 -6.34 -12.66
N LEU A 117 -4.97 -5.20 -12.03
CA LEU A 117 -4.40 -4.88 -10.72
C LEU A 117 -4.90 -5.81 -9.61
N LEU A 118 -6.17 -6.21 -9.64
CA LEU A 118 -6.73 -7.18 -8.70
C LEU A 118 -6.03 -8.54 -8.83
N HIS A 119 -5.82 -9.01 -10.06
CA HIS A 119 -5.06 -10.24 -10.31
C HIS A 119 -3.62 -10.12 -9.79
N LYS A 120 -2.94 -9.00 -10.08
CA LYS A 120 -1.60 -8.67 -9.54
C LYS A 120 -1.58 -8.70 -8.01
N TYR A 121 -2.59 -8.16 -7.34
CA TYR A 121 -2.70 -8.16 -5.90
C TYR A 121 -2.86 -9.58 -5.32
N TYR A 122 -3.70 -10.42 -5.92
CA TYR A 122 -3.92 -11.78 -5.41
C TYR A 122 -2.67 -12.64 -5.43
N VAL A 123 -1.91 -12.58 -6.53
CA VAL A 123 -0.66 -13.34 -6.71
C VAL A 123 0.57 -12.66 -6.10
N ALA A 124 0.40 -11.48 -5.52
CA ALA A 124 1.49 -10.77 -4.87
C ALA A 124 2.01 -11.50 -3.62
N ASP A 125 3.30 -11.36 -3.38
CA ASP A 125 3.92 -11.77 -2.13
C ASP A 125 3.51 -10.87 -0.95
N GLU A 126 3.90 -11.27 0.25
CA GLU A 126 3.61 -10.52 1.48
C GLU A 126 4.14 -9.06 1.45
N ILE A 127 5.25 -8.82 0.74
CA ILE A 127 5.84 -7.48 0.62
C ILE A 127 4.92 -6.61 -0.23
N GLY A 128 4.48 -7.10 -1.38
CA GLY A 128 3.58 -6.38 -2.29
C GLY A 128 2.24 -6.09 -1.62
N LYS A 129 1.64 -7.09 -0.96
CA LYS A 129 0.36 -6.93 -0.24
C LYS A 129 0.46 -5.91 0.89
N LYS A 130 1.54 -5.95 1.68
CA LYS A 130 1.75 -4.98 2.77
C LYS A 130 1.95 -3.57 2.24
N ALA A 131 2.79 -3.38 1.22
CA ALA A 131 3.00 -2.07 0.60
C ALA A 131 1.68 -1.51 0.04
N PHE A 132 0.89 -2.34 -0.65
CA PHE A 132 -0.41 -1.96 -1.18
C PHE A 132 -1.39 -1.54 -0.07
N ASN A 133 -1.48 -2.30 1.02
CA ASN A 133 -2.37 -1.97 2.13
C ASN A 133 -1.97 -0.63 2.79
N TYR A 134 -0.69 -0.39 3.07
CA TYR A 134 -0.22 0.91 3.59
C TYR A 134 -0.60 2.08 2.67
N PHE A 135 -0.50 1.90 1.35
CA PHE A 135 -0.93 2.93 0.41
C PHE A 135 -2.43 3.22 0.51
N VAL A 136 -3.26 2.17 0.56
CA VAL A 136 -4.73 2.30 0.68
C VAL A 136 -5.14 2.92 2.02
N ASP A 137 -4.44 2.58 3.10
CA ASP A 137 -4.68 3.12 4.45
C ASP A 137 -4.40 4.63 4.51
N GLY A 138 -3.44 5.13 3.71
CA GLY A 138 -3.19 6.56 3.57
C GLY A 138 -4.41 7.38 3.13
N PHE A 139 -5.39 6.77 2.43
CA PHE A 139 -6.65 7.46 2.06
C PHE A 139 -7.71 7.47 3.17
N ASN A 140 -7.60 6.61 4.19
CA ASN A 140 -8.55 6.58 5.31
C ASN A 140 -8.31 7.69 6.32
N ILE A 141 -7.13 8.33 6.26
CA ILE A 141 -6.70 9.33 7.23
C ILE A 141 -7.09 10.70 6.71
N LYS A 142 -8.32 11.10 7.02
CA LYS A 142 -8.83 12.44 6.70
C LYS A 142 -8.23 13.45 7.69
N ASP A 143 -7.96 14.66 7.20
CA ASP A 143 -7.53 15.82 7.99
C ASP A 143 -6.13 15.75 8.63
N HIS A 144 -5.42 14.61 8.54
CA HIS A 144 -4.04 14.44 9.01
C HIS A 144 -3.07 14.12 7.86
N GLY A 145 -2.69 15.13 7.08
CA GLY A 145 -1.80 14.99 5.92
C GLY A 145 -0.44 14.35 6.24
N ASP A 146 0.08 14.59 7.44
CA ASP A 146 1.32 13.98 7.94
C ASP A 146 1.21 12.46 8.08
N GLU A 147 0.10 11.95 8.63
CA GLU A 147 -0.12 10.51 8.80
C GLU A 147 -0.39 9.81 7.47
N ALA A 148 -1.14 10.45 6.57
CA ALA A 148 -1.33 9.98 5.20
C ALA A 148 0.02 9.89 4.47
N PHE A 149 0.86 10.93 4.58
CA PHE A 149 2.23 10.93 4.06
C PHE A 149 3.08 9.78 4.61
N LEU A 150 3.04 9.54 5.92
CA LEU A 150 3.79 8.43 6.53
C LEU A 150 3.36 7.08 5.97
N ASN A 151 2.06 6.89 5.71
CA ASN A 151 1.54 5.66 5.09
C ASN A 151 2.02 5.48 3.64
N PHE A 152 1.95 6.54 2.82
CA PHE A 152 2.51 6.49 1.46
C PHE A 152 4.01 6.23 1.47
N PHE A 153 4.78 6.93 2.31
CA PHE A 153 6.22 6.68 2.42
C PHE A 153 6.52 5.26 2.91
N LYS A 154 5.73 4.74 3.85
CA LYS A 154 5.90 3.39 4.38
C LYS A 154 5.74 2.33 3.30
N SER A 155 4.81 2.52 2.36
CA SER A 155 4.64 1.61 1.23
C SER A 155 5.91 1.53 0.35
N ILE A 156 6.56 2.67 0.09
CA ILE A 156 7.84 2.73 -0.65
C ILE A 156 8.94 2.06 0.18
N GLU A 157 9.01 2.35 1.48
CA GLU A 157 10.03 1.81 2.39
C GLU A 157 9.98 0.27 2.42
N ILE A 158 8.79 -0.32 2.49
CA ILE A 158 8.59 -1.78 2.49
C ILE A 158 9.17 -2.42 1.24
N VAL A 159 8.83 -1.90 0.06
CA VAL A 159 9.37 -2.40 -1.21
C VAL A 159 10.88 -2.20 -1.26
N SER A 160 11.38 -1.03 -0.84
CA SER A 160 12.81 -0.73 -0.88
C SER A 160 13.66 -1.65 -0.01
N ASN A 161 13.13 -2.12 1.12
CA ASN A 161 13.84 -3.04 2.00
C ASN A 161 14.10 -4.41 1.36
N LYS A 162 13.34 -4.81 0.33
CA LYS A 162 13.64 -6.00 -0.48
C LYS A 162 15.03 -5.91 -1.13
N TYR A 163 15.49 -4.70 -1.45
CA TYR A 163 16.76 -4.43 -2.11
C TYR A 163 17.91 -4.11 -1.14
N LEU A 164 17.71 -4.31 0.18
CA LEU A 164 18.72 -4.01 1.19
C LEU A 164 20.02 -4.79 1.00
N GLY A 165 19.95 -6.04 0.54
CA GLY A 165 21.13 -6.86 0.28
C GLY A 165 22.04 -6.24 -0.78
N GLN A 166 21.46 -5.83 -1.91
CA GLN A 166 22.19 -5.13 -2.97
C GLN A 166 22.77 -3.80 -2.47
N ALA A 167 22.00 -3.04 -1.69
CA ALA A 167 22.47 -1.79 -1.09
C ALA A 167 23.69 -1.98 -0.18
N LYS A 168 23.74 -3.08 0.57
CA LYS A 168 24.90 -3.45 1.41
C LYS A 168 26.12 -3.78 0.56
N ILE A 169 25.96 -4.55 -0.51
CA ILE A 169 27.06 -4.95 -1.40
C ILE A 169 27.67 -3.72 -2.08
N GLU A 170 26.84 -2.86 -2.68
CA GLU A 170 27.34 -1.66 -3.36
C GLU A 170 28.06 -0.72 -2.39
N LYS A 171 27.53 -0.53 -1.17
CA LYS A 171 28.19 0.31 -0.17
C LYS A 171 29.51 -0.28 0.31
N ALA A 172 29.57 -1.61 0.50
CA ALA A 172 30.80 -2.28 0.90
C ALA A 172 31.91 -2.08 -0.14
N ASN A 173 31.57 -2.13 -1.43
CA ASN A 173 32.53 -1.90 -2.51
C ASN A 173 33.05 -0.45 -2.50
N GLU A 174 32.17 0.54 -2.34
CA GLU A 174 32.55 1.96 -2.30
C GLU A 174 33.40 2.32 -1.08
N THR A 175 33.12 1.69 0.07
CA THR A 175 33.78 2.04 1.35
C THR A 175 34.95 1.13 1.69
N SER A 176 35.24 0.11 0.88
CA SER A 176 36.27 -0.92 1.16
C SER A 176 37.64 -0.32 1.46
N GLU A 177 38.11 0.63 0.63
CA GLU A 177 39.41 1.27 0.84
C GLU A 177 39.46 2.08 2.13
N GLU A 178 38.38 2.80 2.44
CA GLU A 178 38.31 3.64 3.63
C GLU A 178 38.17 2.82 4.91
N ILE A 179 37.40 1.72 4.85
CA ILE A 179 37.33 0.71 5.91
C ILE A 179 38.73 0.15 6.19
N ASN A 180 39.48 -0.26 5.15
CA ASN A 180 40.84 -0.78 5.32
C ASN A 180 41.79 0.24 5.96
N LYS A 181 41.70 1.52 5.55
CA LYS A 181 42.46 2.63 6.16
C LYS A 181 42.10 2.81 7.64
N LEU A 182 40.81 2.77 8.00
CA LEU A 182 40.36 2.91 9.38
C LEU A 182 40.72 1.71 10.24
N LEU A 183 40.64 0.49 9.71
CA LEU A 183 41.07 -0.73 10.41
C LEU A 183 42.57 -0.69 10.73
N SER A 184 43.42 -0.25 9.80
CA SER A 184 44.84 -0.05 10.07
C SER A 184 45.09 1.00 11.16
N LYS A 185 44.36 2.12 11.14
CA LYS A 185 44.43 3.14 12.21
C LYS A 185 43.93 2.62 13.55
N LEU A 186 42.91 1.77 13.55
CA LEU A 186 42.34 1.15 14.75
C LEU A 186 43.34 0.19 15.37
N GLN A 187 43.98 -0.66 14.56
CA GLN A 187 44.98 -1.62 15.01
C GLN A 187 46.15 -0.90 15.72
N LYS A 188 46.68 0.16 15.10
CA LYS A 188 47.71 1.01 15.74
C LYS A 188 47.22 1.67 17.02
N ALA A 189 45.94 2.04 17.11
CA ALA A 189 45.38 2.67 18.31
C ALA A 189 45.19 1.65 19.46
N ILE A 190 44.90 0.39 19.14
CA ILE A 190 44.80 -0.72 20.09
C ILE A 190 46.18 -1.08 20.65
N GLU A 191 47.20 -1.17 19.80
CA GLU A 191 48.59 -1.47 20.21
C GLU A 191 49.10 -0.49 21.28
N VAL A 192 48.73 0.79 21.16
CA VAL A 192 49.11 1.84 22.13
C VAL A 192 48.04 2.10 23.20
N MET A 193 47.01 1.24 23.30
CA MET A 193 45.88 1.34 24.23
C MET A 193 45.22 2.74 24.31
N ASN A 194 45.12 3.44 23.18
CA ASN A 194 44.50 4.78 23.14
C ASN A 194 42.97 4.68 23.02
N ILE A 195 42.30 4.52 24.15
CA ILE A 195 40.84 4.33 24.26
C ILE A 195 40.05 5.43 23.53
N LYS A 196 40.45 6.69 23.63
CA LYS A 196 39.76 7.82 22.96
C LYS A 196 39.80 7.66 21.44
N LYS A 197 40.94 7.29 20.89
CA LYS A 197 41.14 7.08 19.46
C LYS A 197 40.43 5.82 18.97
N ILE A 198 40.45 4.74 19.74
CA ILE A 198 39.69 3.51 19.49
C ILE A 198 38.21 3.85 19.34
N ASN A 199 37.62 4.53 20.34
CA ASN A 199 36.20 4.90 20.31
C ASN A 199 35.84 5.81 19.12
N GLY A 200 36.72 6.76 18.76
CA GLY A 200 36.52 7.62 17.60
C GLY A 200 36.48 6.85 16.28
N ILE A 201 37.44 5.93 16.08
CA ILE A 201 37.54 5.14 14.84
C ILE A 201 36.39 4.11 14.77
N SER A 202 36.01 3.48 15.88
CA SER A 202 34.87 2.55 15.92
C SER A 202 33.56 3.22 15.52
N LYS A 203 33.31 4.47 15.94
CA LYS A 203 32.14 5.25 15.51
C LYS A 203 32.16 5.52 14.00
N GLN A 204 33.33 5.85 13.44
CA GLN A 204 33.49 6.08 12.00
C GLN A 204 33.21 4.81 11.20
N LEU A 205 33.78 3.67 11.62
CA LEU A 205 33.51 2.36 11.01
C LEU A 205 32.02 2.00 11.04
N TYR A 206 31.36 2.24 12.17
CA TYR A 206 29.91 2.03 12.28
C TYR A 206 29.12 2.90 11.29
N SER A 207 29.44 4.19 11.20
CA SER A 207 28.77 5.10 10.25
C SER A 207 29.00 4.72 8.78
N LEU A 208 30.18 4.19 8.44
CA LEU A 208 30.47 3.71 7.08
C LEU A 208 29.63 2.47 6.71
N GLY A 209 29.32 1.59 7.66
CA GLY A 209 28.45 0.44 7.41
C GLY A 209 26.95 0.78 7.32
N PHE A 210 26.53 1.96 7.76
CA PHE A 210 25.12 2.33 7.85
C PHE A 210 24.46 2.56 6.48
N ILE A 211 23.45 1.77 6.10
CA ILE A 211 22.72 2.00 4.85
C ILE A 211 21.59 3.01 5.08
N GLU A 212 21.81 4.25 4.61
CA GLU A 212 20.81 5.31 4.64
C GLU A 212 19.55 4.94 3.86
N ALA A 213 18.38 5.39 4.35
CA ALA A 213 17.10 5.16 3.69
C ALA A 213 17.13 5.63 2.23
N LYS A 214 17.72 6.81 1.98
CA LYS A 214 17.91 7.40 0.65
C LYS A 214 18.57 6.43 -0.34
N ARG A 215 19.61 5.71 0.08
CA ARG A 215 20.29 4.72 -0.76
C ARG A 215 19.39 3.54 -1.11
N LYS A 216 18.65 3.01 -0.12
CA LYS A 216 17.71 1.89 -0.36
C LYS A 216 16.65 2.28 -1.39
N LEU A 217 16.10 3.48 -1.25
CA LEU A 217 15.09 4.02 -2.15
C LEU A 217 15.62 4.16 -3.58
N LYS A 218 16.81 4.74 -3.77
CA LYS A 218 17.44 4.86 -5.10
C LYS A 218 17.65 3.51 -5.78
N ILE A 219 18.17 2.53 -5.05
CA ILE A 219 18.41 1.19 -5.60
C ILE A 219 17.07 0.53 -5.98
N ALA A 220 16.03 0.71 -5.17
CA ALA A 220 14.70 0.21 -5.48
C ALA A 220 14.14 0.84 -6.75
N LEU A 221 14.20 2.18 -6.90
CA LEU A 221 13.73 2.87 -8.11
C LEU A 221 14.46 2.36 -9.36
N LYS A 222 15.79 2.28 -9.31
CA LYS A 222 16.59 1.75 -10.42
C LYS A 222 16.19 0.32 -10.79
N ASN A 223 16.01 -0.54 -9.80
CA ASN A 223 15.61 -1.94 -10.03
C ASN A 223 14.19 -2.08 -10.58
N LEU A 224 13.35 -1.08 -10.38
CA LEU A 224 11.97 -1.02 -10.87
C LEU A 224 11.83 -0.20 -12.16
N GLY A 225 12.91 0.36 -12.70
CA GLY A 225 12.90 1.19 -13.90
C GLY A 225 12.18 2.53 -13.69
N LEU A 226 12.36 3.15 -12.53
CA LEU A 226 11.70 4.38 -12.08
C LEU A 226 12.73 5.50 -11.80
N ASP A 227 13.81 5.54 -12.59
CA ASP A 227 14.93 6.48 -12.43
C ASP A 227 14.49 7.95 -12.55
N GLU A 228 13.38 8.22 -13.24
CA GLU A 228 12.79 9.56 -13.39
C GLU A 228 12.39 10.21 -12.05
N TYR A 229 12.21 9.41 -10.99
CA TYR A 229 11.83 9.88 -9.65
C TYR A 229 13.02 10.06 -8.70
N GLU A 230 14.27 9.86 -9.17
CA GLU A 230 15.45 9.90 -8.29
C GLU A 230 15.64 11.26 -7.60
N LYS A 231 15.30 12.37 -8.26
CA LYS A 231 15.41 13.70 -7.67
C LYS A 231 14.42 13.88 -6.52
N GLN A 232 13.16 13.52 -6.74
CA GLN A 232 12.06 13.68 -5.80
C GLN A 232 12.24 12.79 -4.57
N ILE A 233 12.80 11.58 -4.73
CA ILE A 233 12.99 10.66 -3.61
C ILE A 233 14.13 11.07 -2.67
N ASN A 234 14.97 12.03 -3.08
CA ASN A 234 16.10 12.47 -2.26
C ASN A 234 15.69 13.21 -1.00
N ASP A 235 14.53 13.86 -1.03
CA ASP A 235 14.06 14.76 0.03
C ASP A 235 13.05 14.05 0.95
N LEU A 236 12.38 13.00 0.46
CA LEU A 236 11.36 12.27 1.21
C LEU A 236 11.87 11.64 2.54
N PRO A 237 13.07 11.04 2.63
CA PRO A 237 13.56 10.49 3.90
C PRO A 237 13.75 11.54 5.00
N ASP A 238 14.20 12.73 4.63
CA ASP A 238 14.41 13.83 5.57
C ASP A 238 13.06 14.38 6.04
N LEU A 239 12.10 14.55 5.13
CA LEU A 239 10.71 14.87 5.48
C LEU A 239 10.13 13.83 6.45
N ARG A 240 10.23 12.53 6.14
CA ARG A 240 9.75 11.45 7.01
C ARG A 240 10.40 11.47 8.39
N LYS A 241 11.68 11.80 8.48
CA LYS A 241 12.37 11.93 9.77
C LYS A 241 11.77 13.07 10.59
N ASN A 242 11.52 14.22 9.97
CA ASN A 242 10.96 15.39 10.65
C ASN A 242 9.54 15.12 11.15
N VAL A 243 8.68 14.52 10.31
CA VAL A 243 7.30 14.14 10.67
C VAL A 243 7.28 13.16 11.85
N ALA A 244 8.06 12.07 11.74
CA ALA A 244 8.01 10.97 12.71
C ALA A 244 8.57 11.33 14.10
N HIS A 245 9.40 12.36 14.20
CA HIS A 245 10.06 12.76 15.44
C HIS A 245 9.48 14.03 16.07
N GLY A 246 8.47 14.66 15.44
CA GLY A 246 7.76 15.82 16.01
C GLY A 246 8.70 16.94 16.42
N MET A 247 9.63 17.34 15.54
CA MET A 247 10.57 18.42 15.86
C MET A 247 9.81 19.72 16.15
N ILE A 248 10.29 20.49 17.14
CA ILE A 248 9.62 21.69 17.67
C ILE A 248 9.44 22.79 16.60
N GLU A 249 10.24 22.77 15.54
CA GLU A 249 10.19 23.69 14.38
C GLU A 249 9.71 22.99 13.09
N TYR A 250 8.85 21.98 13.21
CA TYR A 250 8.35 21.23 12.06
C TYR A 250 7.24 22.02 11.33
N GLU A 251 7.48 22.33 10.05
CA GLU A 251 6.42 22.72 9.14
C GLU A 251 5.63 21.48 8.68
N PRO A 252 4.28 21.48 8.74
CA PRO A 252 3.46 20.37 8.26
C PRO A 252 3.75 19.97 6.81
N ILE A 253 3.54 18.70 6.46
CA ILE A 253 3.66 18.23 5.07
C ILE A 253 2.70 19.04 4.19
N THR A 254 3.24 19.65 3.15
CA THR A 254 2.44 20.35 2.13
C THR A 254 1.67 19.35 1.27
N PHE A 255 0.55 19.80 0.70
CA PHE A 255 -0.24 18.99 -0.23
C PHE A 255 0.59 18.51 -1.44
N GLU A 256 1.53 19.32 -1.93
CA GLU A 256 2.43 18.97 -3.04
C GLU A 256 3.38 17.83 -2.64
N GLN A 257 4.03 17.93 -1.48
CA GLN A 257 4.92 16.87 -0.97
C GLN A 257 4.16 15.55 -0.73
N MET A 258 2.95 15.62 -0.17
CA MET A 258 2.08 14.46 -0.02
C MET A 258 1.73 13.83 -1.37
N THR A 259 1.38 14.66 -2.37
CA THR A 259 1.01 14.21 -3.72
C THR A 259 2.18 13.54 -4.41
N ILE A 260 3.39 14.13 -4.35
CA ILE A 260 4.61 13.54 -4.90
C ILE A 260 4.89 12.18 -4.26
N CYS A 261 4.82 12.09 -2.92
CA CYS A 261 5.04 10.85 -2.19
C CYS A 261 4.03 9.77 -2.59
N LYS A 262 2.74 10.12 -2.67
CA LYS A 262 1.66 9.24 -3.12
C LYS A 262 1.90 8.74 -4.55
N ASP A 263 2.26 9.62 -5.48
CA ASP A 263 2.44 9.23 -6.89
C ASP A 263 3.63 8.28 -7.05
N ILE A 264 4.74 8.55 -6.37
CA ILE A 264 5.91 7.65 -6.33
C ILE A 264 5.52 6.32 -5.71
N ALA A 265 4.82 6.33 -4.58
CA ALA A 265 4.34 5.12 -3.91
C ALA A 265 3.49 4.25 -4.82
N LYS A 266 2.53 4.87 -5.54
CA LYS A 266 1.69 4.20 -6.53
C LYS A 266 2.57 3.53 -7.59
N LYS A 267 3.48 4.25 -8.23
CA LYS A 267 4.36 3.71 -9.27
C LYS A 267 5.27 2.58 -8.77
N VAL A 268 5.86 2.74 -7.60
CA VAL A 268 6.73 1.73 -6.96
C VAL A 268 5.97 0.43 -6.72
N ILE A 269 4.76 0.52 -6.15
CA ILE A 269 3.90 -0.65 -5.89
C ILE A 269 3.55 -1.34 -7.21
N LEU A 270 3.07 -0.58 -8.21
CA LEU A 270 2.66 -1.15 -9.49
C LEU A 270 3.82 -1.88 -10.18
N LYS A 271 4.98 -1.24 -10.28
CA LYS A 271 6.18 -1.84 -10.90
C LYS A 271 6.69 -3.06 -10.14
N TYR A 272 6.60 -3.03 -8.81
CA TYR A 272 6.99 -4.16 -7.99
C TYR A 272 6.07 -5.37 -8.20
N LEU A 273 4.75 -5.15 -8.26
CA LEU A 273 3.77 -6.19 -8.56
C LEU A 273 3.97 -6.77 -9.97
N GLU A 274 4.24 -5.94 -10.97
CA GLU A 274 4.57 -6.36 -12.34
C GLU A 274 5.83 -7.25 -12.37
N LYS A 275 6.89 -6.85 -11.67
CA LYS A 275 8.16 -7.58 -11.65
C LYS A 275 8.04 -8.94 -10.96
N ASN A 276 7.38 -9.00 -9.80
CA ASN A 276 7.17 -10.25 -9.07
C ASN A 276 6.40 -11.30 -9.89
N GLN A 277 5.48 -10.89 -10.77
CA GLN A 277 4.78 -11.83 -11.65
C GLN A 277 5.68 -12.45 -12.72
N ILE A 278 6.67 -11.71 -13.21
CA ILE A 278 7.65 -12.22 -14.18
C ILE A 278 8.57 -13.22 -13.48
N ASP A 279 9.05 -12.87 -12.29
CA ASP A 279 9.98 -13.71 -11.54
C ASP A 279 9.35 -15.03 -11.07
N ASN A 280 8.02 -15.08 -10.89
CA ASN A 280 7.27 -16.29 -10.52
C ASN A 280 6.78 -17.14 -11.71
N LYS A 281 7.01 -16.70 -12.96
CA LYS A 281 6.65 -17.44 -14.19
C LYS A 281 7.82 -18.24 -14.79
N ILE A 282 8.97 -18.26 -14.10
CA ILE A 282 10.18 -19.01 -14.44
C ILE A 282 10.34 -20.14 -13.42
#